data_AF-A0A376VRW4-F1
#
_entry.id   AF-A0A376VRW4-F1
#
_cell.length_a   1.000
_cell.length_b   1.000
_cell.length_c   1.000
_cell.angle_alpha   90.00
_cell.angle_beta   90.00
_cell.angle_gamma   90.00
#
_symmetry.space_group_name_H-M   'P 1'
#
loop_
_entity.id
_entity.type
_entity.pdbx_description
1 polymer ?
#
loop_
_entity_poly.entity_id
_entity_poly.type
_entity_poly.pdbx_seq_one_letter_code
_entity_poly.pdbx_strand_id
1 'polypeptide(L)'
;MVPESPALAEKLTVTVFKVTGETNTDDLSPAPDAWSRPGYPTARAGDAGKNAREGIEPDQPGVVGPIKQIEALQQKGFPLAYVGDVVGTGSSRKSATNSVLWFMGDDIPHVPNKRAVVCASR
;
A
#
# COMPACT_ATOMS: atom_id res chain seq x y z
N MET A 1 12.59 -21.73 -17.74
CA MET A 1 13.08 -22.05 -16.38
C MET A 1 12.42 -21.04 -15.47
N VAL A 2 11.28 -21.40 -14.86
CA VAL A 2 10.60 -20.54 -13.89
C VAL A 2 11.47 -20.60 -12.63
N PRO A 3 12.02 -19.49 -12.12
CA PRO A 3 12.78 -19.54 -10.89
C PRO A 3 11.85 -20.04 -9.77
N GLU A 4 12.29 -21.04 -9.02
CA GLU A 4 11.60 -21.50 -7.82
C GLU A 4 11.32 -20.29 -6.92
N SER A 5 10.05 -20.03 -6.65
CA SER A 5 9.68 -19.00 -5.68
C SER A 5 10.14 -19.46 -4.31
N PRO A 6 10.82 -18.61 -3.52
CA PRO A 6 11.27 -18.99 -2.20
C PRO A 6 10.07 -19.46 -1.37
N ALA A 7 10.24 -20.58 -0.65
CA ALA A 7 9.22 -21.06 0.27
C ALA A 7 8.91 -19.96 1.30
N LEU A 8 7.63 -19.79 1.63
CA LEU A 8 7.21 -18.81 2.63
C LEU A 8 7.89 -19.16 3.97
N ALA A 9 8.53 -18.17 4.60
CA ALA A 9 9.16 -18.37 5.89
C ALA A 9 8.11 -18.76 6.95
N GLU A 10 8.44 -19.73 7.82
CA GLU A 10 7.55 -20.15 8.93
C GLU A 10 7.24 -19.01 9.91
N LYS A 11 8.14 -18.02 10.01
CA LYS A 11 7.98 -16.83 10.83
C LYS A 11 8.38 -15.58 10.04
N LEU A 12 7.44 -14.66 9.89
CA LEU A 12 7.63 -13.35 9.27
C LEU A 12 7.59 -12.27 10.36
N THR A 13 8.66 -11.48 10.46
CA THR A 13 8.67 -10.28 11.32
C THR A 13 8.34 -9.08 10.45
N VAL A 14 7.22 -8.43 10.72
CA VAL A 14 6.70 -7.31 9.94
C VAL A 14 6.52 -6.08 10.82
N THR A 15 6.75 -4.89 10.26
CA THR A 15 6.37 -3.63 10.89
C THR A 15 4.92 -3.33 10.53
N VAL A 16 4.07 -3.15 11.54
CA VAL A 16 2.64 -2.90 11.33
C VAL A 16 2.40 -1.43 11.01
N PHE A 17 1.85 -1.16 9.81
CA PHE A 17 1.21 0.11 9.48
C PHE A 17 -0.27 -0.01 9.82
N LYS A 18 -0.66 0.45 11.01
CA LYS A 18 -2.02 0.35 11.51
C LYS A 18 -2.85 1.57 11.09
N VAL A 19 -4.00 1.32 10.48
CA VAL A 19 -5.02 2.33 10.17
C VAL A 19 -6.29 1.96 10.94
N THR A 20 -6.78 2.87 11.77
CA THR A 20 -7.98 2.60 12.57
C THR A 20 -9.26 2.79 11.74
N GLY A 21 -10.26 1.95 12.02
CA GLY A 21 -11.56 1.99 11.37
C GLY A 21 -11.59 1.31 10.00
N GLU A 22 -12.48 1.80 9.12
CA GLU A 22 -12.75 1.19 7.82
C GLU A 22 -11.94 1.86 6.71
N THR A 23 -11.10 1.09 6.02
CA THR A 23 -10.35 1.54 4.83
C THR A 23 -11.14 1.19 3.57
N ASN A 24 -11.66 2.21 2.89
CA ASN A 24 -12.37 2.05 1.63
C ASN A 24 -11.37 2.06 0.45
N THR A 25 -11.73 1.43 -0.67
CA THR A 25 -10.94 1.51 -1.90
C THR A 25 -10.83 2.91 -2.50
N ASP A 26 -11.72 3.86 -2.13
CA ASP A 26 -11.57 5.28 -2.46
C ASP A 26 -10.44 5.96 -1.66
N ASP A 27 -10.20 5.56 -0.41
CA ASP A 27 -9.11 6.11 0.40
C ASP A 27 -7.73 5.77 -0.18
N LEU A 28 -7.62 4.57 -0.76
CA LEU A 28 -6.38 4.06 -1.35
C LEU A 28 -6.25 4.38 -2.85
N SER A 29 -7.34 4.80 -3.50
CA SER A 29 -7.37 5.12 -4.92
C SER A 29 -8.58 6.03 -5.19
N PRO A 30 -8.43 7.34 -4.94
CA PRO A 30 -9.52 8.29 -5.06
C PRO A 30 -10.15 8.27 -6.46
N ALA A 31 -11.46 8.53 -6.53
CA ALA A 31 -12.16 8.67 -7.82
C ALA A 31 -11.65 9.85 -8.69
N PRO A 32 -11.33 11.04 -8.14
CA PRO A 32 -10.83 12.18 -8.95
C PRO A 32 -9.51 11.88 -9.66
N ASP A 33 -8.66 11.04 -9.07
CA ASP A 33 -7.36 10.65 -9.62
C ASP A 33 -7.44 9.37 -10.46
N ALA A 34 -8.63 9.03 -10.96
CA ALA A 34 -8.79 7.86 -11.81
C ALA A 34 -7.95 7.92 -13.09
N TRP A 35 -7.60 9.11 -13.56
CA TRP A 35 -6.73 9.34 -14.72
C TRP A 35 -5.27 8.92 -14.48
N SER A 36 -4.78 8.93 -13.22
CA SER A 36 -3.41 8.53 -12.87
C SER A 36 -3.25 7.00 -12.79
N ARG A 37 -4.35 6.24 -12.84
CA ARG A 37 -4.39 4.78 -12.67
C ARG A 37 -3.56 3.97 -13.68
N PRO A 38 -3.55 4.32 -14.98
CA PRO A 38 -2.68 3.67 -15.98
C PRO A 38 -1.27 4.25 -16.00
N GLY A 39 -1.04 5.37 -15.32
CA GLY A 39 0.21 6.12 -15.29
C GLY A 39 1.26 5.51 -14.36
N TYR A 40 2.29 6.30 -14.06
CA TYR A 40 3.41 5.85 -13.24
C TYR A 40 2.95 5.38 -11.84
N PRO A 41 3.45 4.23 -11.34
CA PRO A 41 3.05 3.67 -10.05
C PRO A 41 3.23 4.64 -8.88
N THR A 42 4.27 5.48 -8.93
CA THR A 42 4.54 6.53 -7.94
C THR A 42 3.47 7.61 -7.87
N ALA A 43 2.93 8.05 -9.02
CA ALA A 43 1.87 9.07 -9.04
C ALA A 43 0.62 8.53 -8.33
N ARG A 44 0.23 7.32 -8.71
CA ARG A 44 -0.95 6.65 -8.19
C ARG A 44 -0.81 6.19 -6.74
N ALA A 45 0.40 5.82 -6.32
CA ALA A 45 0.71 5.51 -4.93
C ALA A 45 0.71 6.79 -4.10
N GLY A 46 1.25 7.90 -4.61
CA GLY A 46 1.21 9.21 -3.98
C GLY A 46 -0.20 9.70 -3.63
N ASP A 47 -1.22 9.30 -4.41
CA ASP A 47 -2.62 9.65 -4.15
C ASP A 47 -3.25 8.83 -2.99
N ALA A 48 -2.64 7.71 -2.58
CA ALA A 48 -3.22 6.80 -1.58
C ALA A 48 -3.07 7.36 -0.17
N GLY A 49 -4.17 7.50 0.57
CA GLY A 49 -4.17 8.06 1.91
C GLY A 49 -3.94 9.58 1.96
N LYS A 50 -4.19 10.30 0.86
CA LYS A 50 -4.09 11.77 0.83
C LYS A 50 -5.10 12.48 1.74
N ASN A 51 -6.20 11.81 2.08
CA ASN A 51 -7.16 12.31 3.06
C ASN A 51 -6.67 11.95 4.46
N ALA A 52 -6.44 12.97 5.29
CA ALA A 52 -6.00 12.78 6.66
C ALA A 52 -7.01 11.95 7.45
N ARG A 53 -6.53 10.93 8.15
CA ARG A 53 -7.34 10.01 8.93
C ARG A 53 -6.59 9.60 10.19
N GLU A 54 -7.32 9.06 11.16
CA GLU A 54 -6.70 8.50 12.35
C GLU A 54 -5.74 7.36 11.97
N GLY A 55 -4.45 7.55 12.25
CA GLY A 55 -3.36 6.63 11.87
C GLY A 55 -2.67 6.93 10.52
N ILE A 56 -3.20 7.85 9.71
CA ILE A 56 -2.61 8.28 8.43
C ILE A 56 -2.33 9.79 8.45
N GLU A 57 -1.05 10.15 8.42
CA GLU A 57 -0.60 11.53 8.32
C GLU A 57 -0.10 11.82 6.89
N PRO A 58 -0.94 12.42 6.02
CA PRO A 58 -0.52 12.74 4.67
C PRO A 58 0.55 13.84 4.66
N ASP A 59 1.56 13.69 3.80
CA ASP A 59 2.60 14.70 3.63
C ASP A 59 2.02 16.03 3.13
N GLN A 60 1.03 15.96 2.24
CA GLN A 60 0.25 17.10 1.77
C GLN A 60 -1.24 16.74 1.74
N PRO A 61 -2.05 17.19 2.72
CA PRO A 61 -3.47 16.87 2.77
C PRO A 61 -4.19 17.17 1.45
N GLY A 62 -4.84 16.15 0.88
CA GLY A 62 -5.59 16.23 -0.37
C GLY A 62 -4.76 16.08 -1.66
N VAL A 63 -3.43 16.04 -1.55
CA VAL A 63 -2.50 15.99 -2.70
C VAL A 63 -1.54 14.81 -2.63
N VAL A 64 -0.89 14.58 -1.48
CA VAL A 64 0.11 13.52 -1.30
C VAL A 64 -0.15 12.77 0.01
N GLY A 65 -0.22 11.45 -0.07
CA GLY A 65 -0.38 10.52 1.04
C GLY A 65 0.80 10.48 2.02
N PRO A 66 0.79 9.52 2.96
CA PRO A 66 1.73 9.46 4.09
C PRO A 66 3.10 8.85 3.70
N ILE A 67 3.79 9.44 2.71
CA ILE A 67 5.05 8.89 2.18
C ILE A 67 6.12 8.89 3.28
N LYS A 68 6.29 9.99 4.01
CA LYS A 68 7.29 10.07 5.09
C LYS A 68 7.03 9.09 6.21
N GLN A 69 5.77 8.87 6.57
CA GLN A 69 5.39 7.93 7.63
C GLN A 69 5.75 6.50 7.21
N ILE A 70 5.49 6.14 5.96
CA ILE A 70 5.87 4.82 5.39
C ILE A 70 7.39 4.67 5.37
N GLU A 71 8.14 5.66 4.88
CA GLU A 71 9.61 5.63 4.83
C GLU A 71 10.22 5.51 6.23
N ALA A 72 9.71 6.25 7.22
CA ALA A 72 10.15 6.15 8.61
C ALA A 72 9.91 4.76 9.21
N LEU A 73 8.86 4.06 8.78
CA LEU A 73 8.59 2.68 9.21
C LEU A 73 9.44 1.66 8.46
N GLN A 74 9.74 1.90 7.17
CA GLN A 74 10.69 1.08 6.41
C GLN A 74 12.11 1.15 6.98
N GLN A 75 12.52 2.29 7.53
CA GLN A 75 13.81 2.45 8.21
C GLN A 75 13.99 1.51 9.41
N LYS A 76 12.92 0.92 9.95
CA LYS A 76 13.00 -0.10 11.01
C LYS A 76 13.58 -1.43 10.53
N GLY A 77 13.78 -1.61 9.22
CA GLY A 77 14.47 -2.76 8.63
C GLY A 77 13.61 -4.02 8.50
N PHE A 78 12.29 -3.92 8.73
CA PHE A 78 11.35 -5.02 8.55
C PHE A 78 10.30 -4.66 7.48
N PRO A 79 9.81 -5.66 6.71
CA PRO A 79 8.75 -5.46 5.74
C PRO A 79 7.49 -4.87 6.38
N LEU A 80 6.80 -3.99 5.66
CA LEU A 80 5.58 -3.34 6.15
C LEU A 80 4.36 -4.21 5.90
N ALA A 81 3.49 -4.31 6.90
CA ALA A 81 2.18 -4.93 6.78
C ALA A 81 1.09 -3.88 7.00
N TYR A 82 0.19 -3.73 6.02
CA TYR A 82 -1.00 -2.90 6.16
C TYR A 82 -2.02 -3.64 7.04
N VAL A 83 -2.43 -3.02 8.15
CA VAL A 83 -3.40 -3.57 9.10
C VAL A 83 -4.49 -2.55 9.37
N GLY A 84 -5.74 -2.97 9.21
CA GLY A 84 -6.91 -2.18 9.61
C GLY A 84 -8.01 -3.06 10.18
N ASP A 85 -8.98 -2.44 10.84
CA ASP A 85 -10.11 -3.15 11.44
C ASP A 85 -11.04 -3.69 10.34
N VAL A 86 -11.32 -2.87 9.32
CA VAL A 86 -12.01 -3.29 8.10
C VAL A 86 -11.22 -2.76 6.90
N VAL A 87 -10.80 -3.64 5.98
CA VAL A 87 -9.91 -3.26 4.88
C VAL A 87 -10.51 -3.66 3.53
N GLY A 88 -10.53 -2.71 2.59
CA GLY A 88 -10.88 -2.97 1.19
C GLY A 88 -12.37 -2.99 0.92
N THR A 89 -13.18 -2.33 1.76
CA THR A 89 -14.60 -2.13 1.48
C THR A 89 -14.82 -1.16 0.33
N GLY A 90 -15.98 -1.24 -0.30
CA GLY A 90 -16.32 -0.44 -1.47
C GLY A 90 -16.05 -1.17 -2.77
N SER A 91 -15.85 -0.40 -3.84
CA SER A 91 -15.82 -0.96 -5.21
C SER A 91 -14.55 -1.78 -5.48
N SER A 92 -14.68 -2.81 -6.31
CA SER A 92 -13.54 -3.64 -6.76
C SER A 92 -12.59 -2.80 -7.61
N ARG A 93 -11.46 -2.40 -7.01
CA ARG A 93 -10.44 -1.55 -7.62
C ARG A 93 -9.06 -2.17 -7.43
N LYS A 94 -8.47 -2.70 -8.51
CA LYS A 94 -7.14 -3.34 -8.50
C LYS A 94 -5.94 -2.39 -8.29
N SER A 95 -5.93 -1.15 -8.79
CA SER A 95 -6.53 -0.07 -8.01
C SER A 95 -5.86 0.02 -6.64
N ALA A 96 -6.66 0.27 -5.61
CA ALA A 96 -6.28 0.33 -4.20
C ALA A 96 -5.11 -0.62 -3.81
N THR A 97 -5.21 -1.91 -4.14
CA THR A 97 -4.17 -2.90 -3.82
C THR A 97 -2.80 -2.54 -4.39
N ASN A 98 -2.72 -2.18 -5.68
CA ASN A 98 -1.45 -1.80 -6.32
C ASN A 98 -0.81 -0.54 -5.70
N SER A 99 -1.57 0.38 -5.07
CA SER A 99 -0.96 1.53 -4.37
C SER A 99 -0.30 1.10 -3.06
N VAL A 100 -0.94 0.20 -2.32
CA VAL A 100 -0.37 -0.40 -1.10
C VAL A 100 0.86 -1.26 -1.44
N LEU A 101 0.75 -2.08 -2.49
CA LEU A 101 1.86 -2.92 -2.99
C LEU A 101 3.07 -2.09 -3.40
N TRP A 102 2.88 -0.89 -3.96
CA TRP A 102 4.00 -0.05 -4.39
C TRP A 102 4.89 0.37 -3.21
N PHE A 103 4.28 0.74 -2.09
CA PHE A 103 5.00 1.19 -0.91
C PHE A 103 5.47 0.07 0.01
N MET A 104 4.74 -1.05 0.07
CA MET A 104 4.99 -2.07 1.08
C MET A 104 5.49 -3.39 0.49
N GLY A 105 5.39 -3.57 -0.83
CA GLY A 105 5.72 -4.82 -1.49
C GLY A 105 7.13 -4.90 -2.03
N ASP A 106 7.52 -6.13 -2.36
CA ASP A 106 8.78 -6.48 -3.00
C ASP A 106 8.66 -6.43 -4.52
N ASP A 107 9.74 -6.03 -5.19
CA ASP A 107 9.82 -6.03 -6.66
C ASP A 107 9.78 -7.45 -7.23
N ILE A 108 8.97 -7.66 -8.28
CA ILE A 108 8.86 -8.95 -8.94
C ILE A 108 9.90 -9.03 -10.06
N PRO A 109 10.80 -10.03 -10.05
CA PRO A 109 11.81 -10.20 -11.10
C PRO A 109 11.15 -10.25 -12.50
N HIS A 110 11.71 -9.49 -13.44
CA HIS A 110 11.28 -9.41 -14.84
C HIS A 110 9.87 -8.81 -15.09
N VAL A 111 9.20 -8.27 -14.06
CA VAL A 111 7.92 -7.57 -14.20
C VAL A 111 8.07 -6.13 -13.68
N PRO A 112 8.46 -5.17 -14.55
CA PRO A 112 8.62 -3.79 -14.12
C PRO A 112 7.28 -3.22 -13.65
N ASN A 113 7.32 -2.31 -12.67
CA ASN A 113 6.17 -1.58 -12.14
C ASN A 113 5.12 -2.42 -11.41
N LYS A 114 5.45 -3.65 -10.96
CA LYS A 114 4.56 -4.48 -10.13
C LYS A 114 5.29 -5.05 -8.93
N ARG A 115 4.64 -4.97 -7.77
CA ARG A 115 5.15 -5.44 -6.47
C ARG A 115 4.18 -6.42 -5.80
N ALA A 116 4.68 -7.23 -4.87
CA ALA A 116 3.89 -8.21 -4.09
C ALA A 116 4.03 -7.94 -2.58
N VAL A 117 2.94 -8.02 -1.80
CA VAL A 117 2.96 -7.77 -0.34
C VAL A 117 2.02 -8.70 0.42
N VAL A 118 2.25 -8.81 1.72
CA VAL A 118 1.35 -9.44 2.70
C VAL A 118 0.40 -8.38 3.28
N CYS A 119 -0.91 -8.62 3.20
CA CYS A 119 -1.94 -7.84 3.88
C CYS A 119 -2.60 -8.68 4.96
N ALA A 120 -2.93 -8.07 6.11
CA ALA A 120 -3.64 -8.74 7.19
C ALA A 120 -4.82 -7.87 7.66
N SER A 121 -6.01 -8.45 7.70
CA SER A 121 -7.19 -7.92 8.39
C SER A 121 -7.46 -8.77 9.63
N ARG A 122 -7.96 -8.15 10.70
CA ARG A 122 -8.35 -8.87 11.92
C ARG A 122 -9.80 -9.34 11.86
#